data_AF-A0AAJ1BQH9-F1
#
_entry.id   AF-A0AAJ1BQH9-F1
#
_cell.length_a   1.000
_cell.length_b   1.000
_cell.length_c   1.000
_cell.angle_alpha   90.00
_cell.angle_beta   90.00
_cell.angle_gamma   90.00
#
_symmetry.space_group_name_H-M   'P 1'
#
loop_
_entity.id
_entity.type
_entity.pdbx_description
1 polymer ?
#
loop_
_entity_poly.entity_id
_entity_poly.type
_entity_poly.pdbx_seq_one_letter_code
_entity_poly.pdbx_strand_id
1 'polypeptide(L)' 'MAEPSIEEHLGLIGWAAEGKGTGGILKARVEDFRVEEMAKIPALDPKGRFTVVRASLTNWETNRFL' A
#
# COMPACT_ATOMS: atom_id res chain seq x y z
N MET A 1 31.08 7.26 -18.31
CA MET A 1 30.27 6.19 -17.71
C MET A 1 28.90 6.77 -17.46
N ALA A 2 27.81 6.07 -17.80
CA ALA A 2 26.48 6.51 -17.39
C ALA A 2 26.40 6.44 -15.86
N GLU A 3 25.71 7.41 -15.23
CA GLU A 3 25.50 7.33 -13.79
C GLU A 3 24.60 6.12 -13.46
N PRO A 4 24.86 5.42 -12.34
CA PRO A 4 24.04 4.29 -11.94
C PRO A 4 22.60 4.74 -11.68
N SER A 5 21.62 3.88 -11.98
CA SER A 5 20.23 4.17 -11.67
C SER A 5 19.98 4.24 -10.16
N ILE A 6 18.83 4.78 -9.73
CA ILE A 6 18.47 4.81 -8.29
C ILE A 6 18.38 3.38 -7.74
N GLU A 7 17.85 2.45 -8.53
CA GLU A 7 17.75 1.03 -8.20
C GLU A 7 19.13 0.40 -7.97
N GLU A 8 20.10 0.67 -8.85
CA GLU A 8 21.47 0.18 -8.72
C GLU A 8 22.19 0.75 -7.49
N HIS A 9 21.98 2.04 -7.18
CA HIS A 9 22.48 2.65 -5.94
C HIS A 9 21.89 2.01 -4.68
N LEU A 10 20.68 1.45 -4.77
CA LEU A 10 20.01 0.70 -3.69
C LEU A 10 20.35 -0.80 -3.70
N GLY A 11 21.23 -1.25 -4.60
CA GLY A 11 21.65 -2.66 -4.71
C GLY A 11 20.66 -3.56 -5.46
N LEU A 12 19.66 -2.99 -6.13
CA LEU A 12 18.72 -3.73 -6.97
C LEU A 12 19.32 -3.91 -8.37
N ILE A 13 20.10 -4.98 -8.53
CA ILE A 13 20.91 -5.24 -9.72
C ILE A 13 20.19 -6.02 -10.83
N GLY A 14 18.89 -6.27 -10.71
CA GLY A 14 18.15 -7.02 -11.72
C GLY A 14 16.68 -7.24 -11.39
N TRP A 15 15.98 -7.89 -12.33
CA TRP A 15 14.55 -8.18 -12.25
C TRP A 15 14.31 -9.69 -12.12
N ALA A 16 13.29 -10.07 -11.38
CA ALA A 16 12.93 -11.48 -11.17
C ALA A 16 12.21 -12.12 -12.38
N ALA A 17 11.76 -11.30 -13.34
CA ALA A 17 11.02 -11.76 -14.51
C ALA A 17 11.60 -11.12 -15.78
N GLU A 18 11.62 -11.92 -16.85
CA GLU A 18 12.01 -11.47 -18.17
C GLU A 18 10.82 -10.77 -18.84
N GLY A 19 11.06 -9.62 -19.47
CA GLY A 19 10.03 -8.88 -20.19
C GLY A 19 10.26 -7.37 -20.17
N LYS A 20 9.66 -6.68 -21.13
CA LYS A 20 9.66 -5.22 -21.15
C LYS A 20 8.62 -4.71 -20.16
N GLY A 21 8.97 -3.71 -19.35
CA GLY A 21 8.02 -3.02 -18.51
C GLY A 21 6.85 -2.44 -19.31
N THR A 22 5.64 -2.57 -18.78
CA THR A 22 4.40 -2.08 -19.41
C THR A 22 4.34 -0.55 -19.48
N GLY A 23 5.14 0.15 -18.66
CA GLY A 23 5.11 1.60 -18.54
C GLY A 23 3.78 2.10 -17.97
N GLY A 24 3.44 3.36 -18.26
CA GLY A 24 2.19 3.99 -17.80
C GLY A 24 2.29 4.62 -16.41
N ILE A 25 1.13 5.05 -15.88
CA ILE A 25 0.99 5.73 -14.60
C ILE A 25 0.06 4.91 -13.71
N LEU A 26 0.50 4.62 -12.49
CA LEU A 26 -0.36 4.04 -11.45
C LEU A 26 -0.92 5.15 -10.56
N LYS A 27 -2.06 4.87 -9.91
CA LYS A 27 -2.73 5.80 -8.99
C LYS A 27 -3.08 7.15 -9.65
N ALA A 28 -3.48 7.15 -10.92
CA ALA A 28 -3.85 8.38 -11.62
C ALA A 28 -5.17 8.97 -11.08
N ARG A 29 -6.05 8.11 -10.58
CA ARG A 29 -7.27 8.45 -9.83
C ARG A 29 -7.26 7.74 -8.48
N VAL A 30 -8.08 8.23 -7.55
CA VAL A 30 -8.21 7.61 -6.22
C VAL A 30 -8.69 6.16 -6.35
N GLU A 31 -9.59 5.89 -7.29
CA GLU A 31 -10.22 4.58 -7.47
C GLU A 31 -9.29 3.55 -8.13
N ASP A 32 -8.19 3.97 -8.75
CA ASP A 32 -7.21 3.08 -9.39
C ASP A 32 -6.44 2.24 -8.36
N PHE A 33 -6.48 2.63 -7.09
CA PHE A 33 -5.74 1.97 -6.02
C PHE A 33 -6.65 1.67 -4.84
N ARG A 34 -6.92 0.38 -4.63
CA ARG A 34 -7.85 -0.11 -3.60
C ARG A 34 -7.10 -1.09 -2.71
N VAL A 35 -7.32 -0.98 -1.42
CA VAL A 35 -6.67 -1.82 -0.41
C VAL A 35 -7.76 -2.37 0.51
N GLU A 36 -7.74 -3.69 0.70
CA GLU A 36 -8.54 -4.39 1.71
C GLU A 36 -7.57 -4.94 2.75
N GLU A 37 -7.77 -4.57 4.02
CA GLU A 37 -6.89 -5.03 5.09
C GLU A 37 -7.15 -6.51 5.41
N MET A 38 -6.10 -7.32 5.33
CA MET A 38 -6.10 -8.70 5.82
C MET A 38 -5.58 -8.76 7.26
N ALA A 39 -6.46 -8.44 8.21
CA ALA A 39 -6.13 -8.44 9.64
C ALA A 39 -6.65 -9.68 10.38
N LYS A 40 -5.89 -10.13 11.38
CA LYS A 40 -6.38 -11.09 12.38
C LYS A 40 -7.22 -10.33 13.39
N ILE A 41 -8.54 -10.40 13.25
CA ILE A 41 -9.47 -9.74 14.17
C ILE A 41 -9.32 -10.37 15.57
N PRO A 42 -9.05 -9.58 16.62
CA PRO A 42 -8.98 -10.09 17.99
C PRO A 42 -10.35 -10.61 18.44
N ALA A 43 -10.38 -11.42 19.50
CA ALA A 43 -11.64 -11.84 20.11
C ALA A 43 -12.41 -10.61 20.59
N LEU A 44 -13.67 -10.49 20.16
CA LEU A 44 -14.54 -9.37 20.53
C LEU A 44 -15.27 -9.71 21.83
N ASP A 45 -15.13 -8.84 22.82
CA ASP A 45 -15.87 -8.90 24.09
C ASP A 45 -16.78 -7.67 24.20
N PRO A 46 -18.12 -7.84 24.24
CA PRO A 46 -19.05 -6.73 24.43
C PRO A 46 -18.85 -5.94 25.74
N LYS A 47 -18.16 -6.52 26.73
CA LYS A 47 -17.79 -5.86 28.00
C LYS A 47 -16.32 -5.44 28.03
N GLY A 48 -15.60 -5.61 26.90
CA GLY A 48 -14.19 -5.28 26.77
C GLY A 48 -13.92 -3.78 26.81
N ARG A 49 -12.68 -3.41 27.12
CA ARG A 49 -12.27 -2.00 27.23
C ARG A 49 -12.07 -1.30 25.88
N PHE A 50 -12.06 -2.06 24.77
CA PHE A 50 -11.72 -1.55 23.45
C PHE A 50 -12.92 -1.63 22.52
N THR A 51 -13.13 -0.55 21.77
CA THR A 51 -14.02 -0.54 20.61
C THR A 51 -13.20 -0.84 19.37
N VAL A 52 -13.65 -1.80 18.57
CA VAL A 52 -13.02 -2.14 17.30
C VAL A 52 -13.90 -1.61 16.17
N VAL A 53 -13.30 -0.87 15.25
CA VAL A 53 -13.97 -0.36 14.05
C VAL A 53 -13.21 -0.82 12.83
N ARG A 54 -13.93 -1.26 11.80
CA ARG A 54 -13.42 -1.37 10.44
C ARG A 54 -13.83 -0.12 9.68
N ALA A 55 -12.87 0.70 9.30
CA ALA A 55 -13.10 1.91 8.53
C ALA A 55 -12.63 1.72 7.09
N SER A 56 -13.48 2.09 6.14
CA SER A 56 -13.12 2.18 4.72
C SER A 56 -12.96 3.65 4.35
N LEU A 57 -11.73 4.03 4.00
CA LEU A 57 -11.36 5.42 3.74
C LEU A 57 -11.12 5.64 2.25
N THR A 58 -11.73 6.67 1.67
CA THR A 58 -11.53 7.06 0.27
C THR A 58 -10.96 8.48 0.21
N ASN A 59 -9.72 8.62 -0.27
CA ASN A 59 -9.01 9.89 -0.31
C ASN A 59 -8.88 10.60 1.06
N TRP A 60 -8.71 9.82 2.12
CA TRP A 60 -8.49 10.33 3.48
C TRP A 60 -7.11 9.93 3.98
N GLU A 61 -6.53 10.80 4.81
CA GLU A 61 -5.37 10.49 5.62
C GLU A 61 -5.84 10.02 7.00
N THR A 62 -5.26 8.92 7.50
CA THR A 62 -5.75 8.23 8.70
C THR A 62 -5.74 9.10 9.95
N ASN A 63 -4.74 9.97 10.15
CA ASN A 63 -4.67 10.87 11.31
C ASN A 63 -5.63 12.07 11.23
N ARG A 64 -6.32 12.27 10.10
CA ARG A 64 -7.32 13.34 9.88
C ARG A 64 -8.74 12.82 9.76
N PHE A 65 -8.94 11.50 9.85
CA PHE A 65 -10.26 10.92 9.85
C PHE A 65 -10.99 11.23 11.17
N LEU A 66 -12.12 11.93 11.09
CA LEU A 66 -12.96 12.37 12.22
C LEU A 66 -14.27 11.56 12.27
#